data_AF-A0A0R1XMR0-F1
#
_entry.id   AF-A0A0R1XMR0-F1
#
_cell.length_a   1.000
_cell.length_b   1.000
_cell.length_c   1.000
_cell.angle_alpha   90.00
_cell.angle_beta   90.00
_cell.angle_gamma   90.00
#
_symmetry.space_group_name_H-M   'P 1'
#
loop_
_entity.id
_entity.type
_entity.pdbx_description
1 polymer ?
#
loop_
_entity_poly.entity_id
_entity_poly.type
_entity_poly.pdbx_seq_one_letter_code
_entity_poly.pdbx_strand_id
1 'polypeptide(L)'
;MKIKFADDRLTKFIFKDMIYMKISFSHSQRKQMIFMTPSIQQALRLIHPGMIVSLGGGRHMQALADALAQTPIPGIQLTSPSELTLAYCQQRNLPLAAVPTRIDMAFDGCDSADTNLNLLKSNGGIHT
;
A
#
# COMPACT_ATOMS: atom_id res chain seq x y z
N MET A 1 -22.12 -37.49 -11.38
CA MET A 1 -23.28 -37.13 -10.52
C MET A 1 -22.83 -36.04 -9.55
N LYS A 2 -23.45 -34.85 -9.54
CA LYS A 2 -23.13 -33.77 -8.59
C LYS A 2 -24.01 -33.93 -7.35
N ILE A 3 -23.40 -34.03 -6.18
CA ILE A 3 -24.12 -34.07 -4.89
C ILE A 3 -23.87 -32.70 -4.23
N LYS A 4 -24.94 -31.96 -3.94
CA LYS A 4 -24.85 -30.74 -3.14
C LYS A 4 -24.93 -31.11 -1.66
N PHE A 5 -24.05 -30.53 -0.84
CA PHE A 5 -24.11 -30.63 0.62
C PHE A 5 -24.74 -29.35 1.20
N ALA A 6 -25.17 -29.41 2.45
CA ALA A 6 -25.82 -28.31 3.16
C ALA A 6 -24.90 -27.09 3.44
N ASP A 7 -23.58 -27.21 3.22
CA ASP A 7 -22.65 -26.07 3.23
C ASP A 7 -22.25 -25.73 1.79
N ASP A 8 -22.66 -24.55 1.33
CA ASP A 8 -22.42 -24.03 -0.03
C ASP A 8 -20.92 -23.85 -0.34
N ARG A 9 -20.03 -23.94 0.64
CA ARG A 9 -18.57 -23.85 0.49
C ARG A 9 -17.91 -25.16 0.07
N LEU A 10 -18.64 -26.28 0.08
CA LEU A 10 -18.11 -27.60 -0.24
C LEU A 10 -18.84 -28.20 -1.45
N THR A 11 -18.10 -28.39 -2.55
CA THR A 11 -18.58 -29.18 -3.69
C THR A 11 -17.73 -30.43 -3.83
N LYS A 12 -18.37 -31.60 -3.74
CA LYS A 12 -17.72 -32.90 -3.94
C LYS A 12 -17.98 -33.40 -5.35
N PHE A 13 -16.93 -33.74 -6.07
CA PHE A 13 -17.03 -34.40 -7.36
C PHE A 13 -16.66 -35.88 -7.18
N ILE A 14 -17.56 -36.78 -7.59
CA ILE A 14 -17.32 -38.22 -7.57
C ILE A 14 -17.16 -38.67 -9.02
N PHE A 15 -15.93 -39.07 -9.36
CA PHE A 15 -15.62 -39.84 -10.56
C PHE A 15 -15.23 -41.26 -10.13
N LYS A 16 -15.39 -42.22 -11.05
CA LYS A 16 -15.69 -43.63 -10.76
C LYS A 16 -14.81 -44.35 -9.72
N ASP A 17 -13.62 -43.88 -9.40
CA ASP A 17 -12.77 -44.45 -8.33
C ASP A 17 -11.99 -43.40 -7.50
N MET A 18 -12.39 -42.12 -7.48
CA MET A 18 -11.68 -41.09 -6.71
C MET A 18 -12.60 -39.95 -6.22
N ILE A 19 -12.51 -39.66 -4.92
CA ILE A 19 -13.21 -38.56 -4.27
C ILE A 19 -12.30 -37.33 -4.26
N TYR A 20 -12.74 -36.23 -4.90
CA TYR A 20 -12.07 -34.94 -4.82
C TYR A 20 -12.94 -33.93 -4.08
N MET A 21 -12.39 -33.32 -3.02
CA MET A 21 -13.04 -32.25 -2.26
C MET A 21 -12.33 -30.93 -2.55
N LYS A 22 -13.01 -30.02 -3.25
CA LYS A 22 -12.48 -28.69 -3.57
C LYS A 22 -13.06 -27.69 -2.56
N ILE A 23 -12.20 -27.10 -1.74
CA ILE A 23 -12.57 -26.01 -0.82
C ILE A 23 -12.30 -24.70 -1.55
N SER A 24 -13.35 -23.92 -1.82
CA SER A 24 -13.23 -22.60 -2.43
C SER A 24 -13.25 -21.54 -1.33
N PHE A 25 -12.09 -20.97 -1.01
CA PHE A 25 -12.02 -19.78 -0.14
C PHE A 25 -12.30 -18.53 -0.96
N SER A 26 -13.34 -17.77 -0.61
CA SER A 26 -13.52 -16.41 -1.13
C SER A 26 -12.46 -15.50 -0.50
N HIS A 27 -11.84 -14.65 -1.32
CA HIS A 27 -10.66 -13.84 -0.98
C HIS A 27 -10.98 -12.62 -0.09
N SER A 28 -12.06 -12.65 0.69
CA SER A 28 -12.58 -11.49 1.39
C SER A 28 -11.94 -11.33 2.78
N GLN A 29 -11.12 -10.27 2.88
CA GLN A 29 -10.55 -9.65 4.10
C GLN A 29 -9.36 -10.32 4.78
N ARG A 30 -8.20 -10.35 4.11
CA ARG A 30 -6.95 -10.14 4.86
C ARG A 30 -6.89 -8.65 5.22
N LYS A 31 -7.11 -8.32 6.49
CA LYS A 31 -6.72 -7.02 7.06
C LYS A 31 -5.24 -6.84 6.73
N GLN A 32 -4.88 -5.97 5.78
CA GLN A 32 -3.47 -5.70 5.50
C GLN A 32 -2.86 -5.21 6.81
N MET A 33 -1.90 -5.96 7.35
CA MET A 33 -1.15 -5.51 8.51
C MET A 33 -0.35 -4.29 8.07
N ILE A 34 -0.66 -3.15 8.65
CA ILE A 34 0.14 -1.95 8.46
C ILE A 34 1.48 -2.18 9.15
N PHE A 35 2.56 -1.95 8.42
CA PHE A 35 3.88 -1.90 9.02
C PHE A 35 4.15 -0.49 9.57
N MET A 36 3.61 -0.21 10.77
CA MET A 36 3.74 1.09 11.43
C MET A 36 5.05 1.17 12.21
N THR A 37 6.16 1.47 11.53
CA THR A 37 7.45 1.69 12.18
C THR A 37 7.50 3.05 12.89
N PRO A 38 8.44 3.27 13.83
CA PRO A 38 8.67 4.58 14.41
C PRO A 38 8.85 5.67 13.34
N SER A 39 9.61 5.41 12.27
CA SER A 39 9.82 6.38 11.19
C SER A 39 8.52 6.76 10.47
N ILE A 40 7.63 5.81 10.23
CA ILE A 40 6.31 6.08 9.63
C ILE A 40 5.44 6.91 10.59
N GLN A 41 5.45 6.60 11.88
CA GLN A 41 4.74 7.40 12.89
C GLN A 41 5.26 8.83 13.00
N GLN A 42 6.57 9.02 12.86
CA GLN A 42 7.19 10.35 12.83
C GLN A 42 6.79 11.11 11.56
N ALA A 43 6.88 10.46 10.40
CA ALA A 43 6.48 11.05 9.12
C ALA A 43 5.02 11.51 9.14
N LEU A 44 4.10 10.67 9.62
CA LEU A 44 2.67 11.00 9.69
C LEU A 44 2.40 12.25 10.55
N ARG A 45 3.18 12.46 11.61
CA ARG A 45 3.07 13.61 12.51
C ARG A 45 3.58 14.93 11.93
N LEU A 46 4.38 14.86 10.87
CA LEU A 46 4.88 16.05 10.17
C LEU A 46 3.92 16.52 9.07
N ILE A 47 2.91 15.72 8.71
CA ILE A 47 1.92 16.04 7.70
C ILE A 47 0.78 16.81 8.35
N HIS A 48 0.50 18.00 7.83
CA HIS A 48 -0.54 18.89 8.32
C HIS A 48 -1.66 19.09 7.29
N PRO A 49 -2.87 19.51 7.72
CA PRO A 49 -3.96 19.81 6.81
C PRO A 49 -3.57 20.79 5.70
N GLY A 50 -4.08 20.54 4.49
CA GLY A 50 -3.85 21.41 3.32
C GLY A 50 -2.50 21.25 2.61
N MET A 51 -1.61 20.38 3.09
CA MET A 51 -0.30 20.16 2.46
C MET A 51 -0.41 19.36 1.16
N ILE A 52 0.45 19.69 0.19
CA ILE A 52 0.80 18.83 -0.94
C ILE A 52 2.06 18.04 -0.56
N VAL A 53 1.90 16.74 -0.38
CA VAL A 53 2.98 15.85 0.09
C VAL A 53 3.43 14.92 -1.04
N SER A 54 4.73 14.90 -1.31
CA SER A 54 5.34 13.95 -2.24
C SER A 54 5.79 12.69 -1.52
N LEU A 55 5.36 11.52 -2.02
CA LEU A 55 5.82 10.22 -1.53
C LEU A 55 6.78 9.62 -2.55
N GLY A 56 7.95 9.18 -2.13
CA GLY A 56 8.92 8.50 -2.98
C GLY A 56 8.50 7.08 -3.39
N GLY A 57 9.49 6.22 -3.62
CA GLY A 57 9.28 4.85 -4.06
C GLY A 57 9.28 3.81 -2.93
N GLY A 58 8.75 2.63 -3.24
CA GLY A 58 9.00 1.42 -2.45
C GLY A 58 8.12 1.23 -1.21
N ARG A 59 8.43 0.15 -0.47
CA ARG A 59 7.56 -0.39 0.60
C ARG A 59 7.33 0.57 1.78
N HIS A 60 8.31 1.42 2.11
CA HIS A 60 8.14 2.41 3.17
C HIS A 60 7.10 3.46 2.80
N MET A 61 7.08 3.91 1.55
CA MET A 61 6.10 4.89 1.07
C MET A 61 4.70 4.26 0.94
N GLN A 62 4.63 2.98 0.56
CA GLN A 62 3.39 2.21 0.63
C GLN A 62 2.84 2.13 2.06
N ALA A 63 3.69 1.87 3.07
CA ALA A 63 3.28 1.86 4.46
C ALA A 63 2.81 3.24 4.97
N LEU A 64 3.45 4.33 4.52
CA LEU A 64 2.98 5.69 4.83
C LEU A 64 1.62 5.98 4.15
N ALA A 65 1.42 5.52 2.92
CA ALA A 65 0.12 5.62 2.24
C ALA A 65 -0.98 4.82 2.97
N ASP A 66 -0.68 3.59 3.43
CA ASP A 66 -1.59 2.82 4.28
C ASP A 66 -1.95 3.57 5.57
N ALA A 67 -0.98 4.21 6.22
CA ALA A 67 -1.18 5.00 7.43
C ALA A 67 -2.07 6.23 7.19
N LEU A 68 -1.84 6.95 6.10
CA LEU A 68 -2.64 8.10 5.68
C LEU A 68 -4.09 7.71 5.34
N ALA A 69 -4.28 6.54 4.74
CA ALA A 69 -5.62 6.04 4.43
C ALA A 69 -6.45 5.74 5.70
N GLN A 70 -5.77 5.41 6.81
CA GLN A 70 -6.43 5.11 8.09
C GLN A 70 -6.51 6.31 9.04
N THR A 71 -5.69 7.32 8.81
CA THR A 71 -5.70 8.57 9.56
C THR A 71 -5.89 9.74 8.60
N PRO A 72 -7.10 9.97 8.07
CA PRO A 72 -7.33 11.01 7.08
C PRO A 72 -6.98 12.39 7.65
N ILE A 73 -6.15 13.14 6.92
CA ILE A 73 -5.78 14.51 7.26
C ILE A 73 -6.51 15.44 6.29
N PRO A 74 -7.35 16.39 6.77
CA PRO A 74 -8.17 17.22 5.88
C PRO A 74 -7.36 18.02 4.86
N GLY A 75 -7.82 18.04 3.61
CA GLY A 75 -7.26 18.90 2.56
C GLY A 75 -5.85 18.54 2.07
N ILE A 76 -5.26 17.42 2.53
CA ILE A 76 -4.00 16.97 1.96
C ILE A 76 -4.18 16.54 0.50
N GLN A 77 -3.12 16.67 -0.29
CA GLN A 77 -3.03 16.04 -1.60
C GLN A 77 -1.68 15.34 -1.71
N LEU A 78 -1.66 14.18 -2.35
CA LEU A 78 -0.47 13.37 -2.53
C LEU A 78 0.04 13.44 -3.97
N THR A 79 1.34 13.47 -4.14
CA THR A 79 2.02 13.31 -5.42
C THR A 79 3.19 12.35 -5.27
N SER A 80 3.80 11.95 -6.36
CA SER A 80 4.96 11.05 -6.33
C SER A 80 5.72 11.07 -7.66
N PRO A 81 7.06 10.97 -7.65
CA PRO A 81 7.83 10.65 -8.85
C PRO A 81 7.68 9.18 -9.30
N SER A 82 7.06 8.32 -8.50
CA SER A 82 6.87 6.89 -8.76
C SER A 82 5.45 6.61 -9.21
N GLU A 83 5.26 6.20 -10.47
CA GLU A 83 3.96 5.77 -10.99
C GLU A 83 3.36 4.62 -10.17
N LEU A 84 4.20 3.70 -9.69
CA LEU A 84 3.76 2.60 -8.82
C LEU A 84 3.22 3.12 -7.48
N THR A 85 3.82 4.17 -6.92
CA THR A 85 3.35 4.78 -5.67
C THR A 85 2.05 5.55 -5.91
N LEU A 86 1.92 6.27 -7.03
CA LEU A 86 0.66 6.94 -7.42
C LEU A 86 -0.47 5.94 -7.55
N ALA A 87 -0.26 4.85 -8.30
CA ALA A 87 -1.25 3.79 -8.48
C ALA A 87 -1.64 3.16 -7.13
N TYR A 88 -0.68 2.94 -6.24
CA TYR A 88 -0.94 2.40 -4.91
C TYR A 88 -1.78 3.33 -4.03
N CYS A 89 -1.53 4.64 -4.11
CA CYS A 89 -2.32 5.66 -3.41
C CYS A 89 -3.74 5.76 -3.99
N GLN A 90 -3.86 5.71 -5.32
CA GLN A 90 -5.15 5.72 -6.01
C GLN A 90 -6.03 4.52 -5.62
N GLN A 91 -5.44 3.32 -5.52
CA GLN A 91 -6.16 2.11 -5.06
C GLN A 91 -6.72 2.22 -3.63
N ARG A 92 -6.21 3.17 -2.83
CA ARG A 92 -6.65 3.46 -1.46
C ARG A 92 -7.59 4.65 -1.36
N ASN A 93 -7.99 5.24 -2.49
CA ASN A 93 -8.80 6.45 -2.55
C ASN A 93 -8.14 7.65 -1.84
N LEU A 94 -6.79 7.71 -1.84
CA LEU A 94 -6.09 8.88 -1.33
C LEU A 94 -6.18 10.04 -2.34
N PRO A 95 -6.32 11.29 -1.89
CA PRO A 95 -6.42 12.45 -2.76
C PRO A 95 -5.08 12.67 -3.47
N LEU A 96 -5.08 12.72 -4.80
CA LEU A 96 -3.87 12.93 -5.61
C LEU A 96 -3.83 14.33 -6.23
N ALA A 97 -2.66 14.95 -6.19
CA ALA A 97 -2.33 16.14 -6.98
C ALA A 97 -1.73 15.71 -8.32
N ALA A 98 -2.51 15.82 -9.39
CA ALA A 98 -2.09 15.39 -10.74
C ALA A 98 -0.91 16.21 -11.28
N VAL A 99 -0.90 17.52 -11.06
CA VAL A 99 0.19 18.43 -11.46
C VAL A 99 0.44 19.41 -10.30
N PRO A 100 1.27 19.03 -9.31
CA PRO A 100 1.53 19.90 -8.17
C PRO A 100 2.35 21.12 -8.60
N THR A 101 1.86 22.32 -8.31
CA THR A 101 2.61 23.58 -8.53
C THR A 101 3.61 23.87 -7.42
N ARG A 102 3.48 23.18 -6.28
CA ARG A 102 4.43 23.17 -5.15
C ARG A 102 4.36 21.83 -4.42
N ILE A 103 5.41 21.52 -3.67
CA ILE A 103 5.46 20.39 -2.74
C ILE A 103 5.84 20.98 -1.38
N ASP A 104 4.96 20.82 -0.39
CA ASP A 104 5.19 21.35 0.97
C ASP A 104 6.11 20.42 1.77
N MET A 105 6.05 19.11 1.50
CA MET A 105 6.91 18.11 2.12
C MET A 105 7.12 16.89 1.22
N ALA A 106 8.31 16.31 1.24
CA ALA A 106 8.62 15.07 0.52
C ALA A 106 9.16 14.01 1.49
N PHE A 107 8.67 12.78 1.36
CA PHE A 107 9.15 11.62 2.09
C PHE A 107 9.71 10.60 1.12
N ASP A 108 10.84 9.99 1.46
CA ASP A 108 11.41 8.91 0.68
C ASP A 108 12.19 7.95 1.58
N GLY A 109 12.34 6.71 1.14
CA GLY A 109 13.20 5.72 1.79
C GLY A 109 14.64 5.80 1.30
N CYS A 110 15.53 5.05 1.93
CA CYS A 110 16.88 4.76 1.41
C CYS A 110 17.27 3.32 1.77
N ASP A 111 18.24 2.78 1.05
CA ASP A 111 18.81 1.47 1.31
C ASP A 111 19.76 1.52 2.52
N SER A 112 20.51 2.62 2.63
CA SER A 112 21.34 2.95 3.77
C SER A 112 21.54 4.47 3.90
N ALA A 113 21.87 4.90 5.11
CA ALA A 113 22.26 6.27 5.42
C ALA A 113 23.48 6.24 6.35
N ASP A 114 24.43 7.14 6.13
CA ASP A 114 25.56 7.33 7.06
C ASP A 114 25.29 8.48 8.06
N THR A 115 26.23 8.71 8.99
CA THR A 115 26.10 9.75 10.01
C THR A 115 26.18 11.17 9.45
N ASN A 116 26.65 11.33 8.21
CA ASN A 116 26.73 12.61 7.50
C ASN A 116 25.49 12.85 6.63
N LEU A 117 24.46 12.00 6.75
CA LEU A 117 23.23 12.05 5.96
C LEU A 117 23.45 11.79 4.46
N ASN A 118 24.53 11.11 4.08
CA ASN A 118 24.65 10.57 2.73
C ASN A 118 23.72 9.35 2.60
N LEU A 119 22.96 9.30 1.51
CA LEU A 119 21.94 8.28 1.28
C LEU A 119 22.29 7.42 0.07
N LEU A 120 22.19 6.09 0.22
CA LEU A 120 22.17 5.16 -0.90
C LEU A 120 20.73 4.89 -1.32
N LYS A 121 20.40 5.16 -2.59
CA LYS A 121 19.04 5.03 -3.15
C LYS A 121 19.04 4.31 -4.49
N SER A 122 19.59 3.09 -4.53
CA SER A 122 19.80 2.35 -5.78
C SER A 122 18.66 1.38 -6.10
N ASN A 123 17.98 0.81 -5.10
CA ASN A 123 17.03 -0.29 -5.34
C ASN A 123 15.68 0.13 -5.92
N GLY A 124 15.35 1.42 -5.91
CA GLY A 124 14.04 1.92 -6.33
C GLY A 124 13.91 2.19 -7.83
N GLY A 125 15.02 2.37 -8.56
CA GLY A 125 15.00 2.64 -10.01
C GLY A 125 14.27 3.92 -10.44
N ILE A 126 13.96 4.83 -9.52
CA ILE A 126 13.25 6.10 -9.75
C ILE A 126 14.17 7.32 -9.70
N HIS A 127 15.47 7.10 -9.86
CA HIS A 127 16.47 8.16 -9.98
C HIS A 127 16.59 8.56 -11.46
N THR A 128 16.33 9.83 -11.76
CA THR A 128 16.53 10.44 -13.08
C THR A 128 17.12 11.82 -12.90
#